data_AF-A0A933E7Z1-F1
#
_entry.id   AF-A0A933E7Z1-F1
#
_cell.length_a   1.000
_cell.length_b   1.000
_cell.length_c   1.000
_cell.angle_alpha   90.00
_cell.angle_beta   90.00
_cell.angle_gamma   90.00
#
_symmetry.space_group_name_H-M   'P 1'
#
loop_
_entity.id
_entity.type
_entity.pdbx_description
1 polymer ?
#
loop_
_entity_poly.entity_id
_entity_poly.type
_entity_poly.pdbx_seq_one_letter_code
_entity_poly.pdbx_strand_id
1 'polypeptide(L)' 'RSRVSMNIKRLMDIGCYRGLRHRRGLPVRGQRTHTNARTRKGPRKTVGSKKKETK' A
#
# COMPACT_ATOMS: atom_id res chain seq x y z
N ARG A 1 19.34 -2.64 -3.47
CA ARG A 1 17.87 -2.38 -3.57
C ARG A 1 17.34 -2.33 -5.02
N SER A 2 18.17 -2.03 -6.02
CA SER A 2 17.75 -1.93 -7.45
C SER A 2 17.04 -3.17 -7.98
N ARG A 3 17.60 -4.38 -7.75
CA ARG A 3 16.99 -5.64 -8.20
C ARG A 3 15.55 -5.85 -7.68
N VAL A 4 15.30 -5.49 -6.42
CA VAL A 4 13.97 -5.60 -5.80
C VAL A 4 12.99 -4.60 -6.44
N SER A 5 13.43 -3.37 -6.69
CA SER A 5 12.61 -2.36 -7.37
C SER A 5 12.24 -2.81 -8.79
N MET A 6 13.21 -3.32 -9.56
CA MET A 6 12.98 -3.88 -10.90
C MET A 6 12.02 -5.06 -10.88
N ASN A 7 12.14 -5.96 -9.89
CA ASN A 7 11.22 -7.07 -9.72
C ASN A 7 9.80 -6.59 -9.40
N ILE A 8 9.63 -5.59 -8.53
CA ILE A 8 8.31 -5.03 -8.21
C ILE A 8 7.70 -4.35 -9.44
N LYS A 9 8.49 -3.59 -10.20
CA LYS A 9 8.04 -2.94 -11.44
C LYS A 9 7.57 -3.98 -12.47
N ARG A 10 8.37 -5.01 -12.72
CA ARG A 10 7.99 -6.15 -13.57
C ARG A 10 6.66 -6.78 -13.15
N LEU A 11 6.44 -7.02 -11.85
CA LEU A 11 5.17 -7.58 -11.36
C LEU A 11 3.98 -6.63 -11.58
N MET A 12 4.20 -5.31 -11.43
CA MET A 12 3.17 -4.30 -11.69
C MET A 12 2.80 -4.16 -13.17
N ASP A 13 3.78 -4.33 -14.06
CA ASP A 13 3.60 -4.25 -15.52
C ASP A 13 2.88 -5.49 -16.05
N ILE A 14 3.21 -6.69 -15.55
CA ILE A 14 2.53 -7.95 -15.89
C ILE A 14 1.05 -7.95 -15.44
N GLY A 15 0.70 -7.17 -14.40
CA GLY A 15 -0.67 -7.10 -13.90
C GLY A 15 -1.12 -8.30 -13.07
N CYS A 16 -0.19 -9.15 -12.61
CA CYS A 16 -0.51 -10.28 -11.74
C CYS A 16 -1.07 -9.81 -10.38
N TYR A 17 -1.69 -10.72 -9.61
CA TYR A 17 -2.25 -10.41 -8.28
C TYR A 17 -1.27 -9.65 -7.41
N ARG A 18 -0.02 -10.13 -7.31
CA ARG A 18 1.02 -9.47 -6.51
C ARG A 18 1.30 -8.04 -6.98
N GLY A 19 1.38 -7.81 -8.29
CA GLY A 19 1.55 -6.48 -8.88
C GLY A 19 0.42 -5.52 -8.53
N LEU A 20 -0.84 -5.98 -8.66
CA LEU A 20 -2.02 -5.19 -8.28
C LEU A 20 -2.02 -4.83 -6.79
N ARG A 21 -1.58 -5.74 -5.91
CA ARG A 21 -1.43 -5.46 -4.47
C ARG A 21 -0.30 -4.47 -4.19
N HIS A 22 0.82 -4.56 -4.91
CA HIS A 22 1.91 -3.59 -4.83
C HIS A 22 1.44 -2.18 -5.24
N ARG A 23 0.70 -2.06 -6.35
CA ARG A 23 0.13 -0.80 -6.84
C ARG A 23 -0.88 -0.18 -5.86
N ARG A 24 -1.76 -1.00 -5.27
CA ARG A 24 -2.80 -0.57 -4.31
C ARG A 24 -2.27 -0.35 -2.88
N GLY A 25 -0.99 -0.56 -2.61
CA GLY A 25 -0.43 -0.42 -1.26
C GLY A 25 -0.97 -1.44 -0.26
N LEU A 26 -1.35 -2.64 -0.72
CA LEU A 26 -1.89 -3.71 0.13
C LEU A 26 -0.84 -4.80 0.40
N PRO A 27 -1.06 -5.64 1.44
CA PRO A 27 -0.29 -6.86 1.63
C PRO A 27 -0.36 -7.80 0.43
N VAL A 28 0.78 -8.42 0.14
CA VAL A 28 1.01 -9.25 -1.06
C VAL A 28 1.00 -10.75 -0.73
N ARG A 29 1.23 -11.12 0.53
CA ARG A 29 1.41 -12.52 0.99
C ARG A 29 0.14 -13.14 1.58
N GLY A 30 -1.05 -12.78 1.07
CA GLY A 30 -2.32 -13.35 1.53
C GLY A 30 -2.81 -12.89 2.92
N GLN A 31 -2.18 -11.88 3.52
CA GLN A 31 -2.61 -11.33 4.81
C GLN A 31 -4.01 -10.70 4.72
N ARG A 32 -4.82 -10.84 5.77
CA ARG A 32 -6.15 -10.23 5.88
C ARG A 32 -6.05 -8.71 5.82
N THR A 33 -6.94 -8.07 5.04
CA THR A 33 -6.97 -6.61 4.85
C THR A 33 -8.23 -5.94 5.36
N HIS A 34 -9.18 -6.66 5.96
CA HIS A 34 -10.40 -6.05 6.48
C HIS A 34 -10.10 -5.16 7.70
N THR A 35 -9.40 -5.70 8.70
CA THR A 35 -9.11 -5.02 9.97
C THR A 35 -7.68 -4.46 10.01
N ASN A 36 -6.70 -5.36 10.02
CA ASN A 36 -5.27 -5.07 10.15
C ASN A 36 -4.63 -4.79 8.78
N ALA A 37 -3.30 -4.56 8.76
CA ALA A 37 -2.45 -4.15 7.61
C ALA A 37 -2.09 -2.65 7.52
N ARG A 38 -1.99 -1.95 8.66
CA ARG A 38 -1.63 -0.53 8.70
C ARG A 38 -0.20 -0.23 8.24
N THR A 39 0.75 -1.15 8.42
CA THR A 39 2.11 -1.01 7.90
C THR A 39 2.17 -0.82 6.38
N ARG A 40 1.23 -1.42 5.62
CA ARG A 40 1.13 -1.24 4.17
C ARG A 40 0.11 -0.19 3.75
N LYS A 41 -1.06 -0.15 4.41
CA LYS A 41 -2.14 0.81 4.10
C LYS A 41 -1.85 2.25 4.53
N GLY A 42 -0.91 2.44 5.47
CA GLY A 42 -0.67 3.71 6.11
C GLY A 42 -1.63 4.00 7.28
N PRO A 43 -1.50 5.19 7.91
CA PRO A 43 -2.34 5.63 9.02
C PRO A 43 -3.81 5.71 8.61
N ARG A 44 -4.71 5.66 9.61
CA ARG A 44 -6.15 5.82 9.37
C ARG A 44 -6.41 7.21 8.80
N LYS A 45 -6.91 7.25 7.56
CA LYS A 45 -7.46 8.48 6.98
C LYS A 45 -8.83 8.69 7.61
N THR A 46 -8.91 9.55 8.61
CA THR A 46 -10.18 9.99 9.20
C THR A 46 -10.78 11.04 8.26
N VAL A 47 -11.97 10.78 7.73
CA VAL A 47 -12.70 11.76 6.92
C VAL A 47 -13.28 12.78 7.91
N GLY A 48 -12.60 13.91 8.13
CA GLY A 48 -13.11 14.98 9.02
C GLY A 48 -12.10 15.66 9.96
N SER A 49 -10.85 15.22 10.03
CA SER A 49 -9.85 15.93 10.83
C SER A 49 -9.41 17.21 10.12
N LYS A 50 -10.14 18.32 10.35
CA LYS A 50 -9.69 19.67 10.01
C LYS A 50 -8.29 19.87 10.58
N LYS A 51 -7.33 20.26 9.74
CA LYS A 51 -6.00 20.67 10.18
C LYS A 51 -6.21 21.81 11.18
N LYS A 52 -5.78 21.69 12.44
CA LYS A 52 -5.71 22.85 13.33
C LYS A 52 -4.69 23.80 12.71
N GLU A 53 -5.16 24.96 12.25
CA GLU A 53 -4.28 26.07 11.91
C GLU A 53 -3.56 26.47 13.21
N THR A 54 -2.26 26.23 13.24
CA THR A 54 -1.38 26.84 14.23
C THR A 54 -1.35 28.34 13.95
N LYS A 55 -1.89 29.12 14.90
CA LYS A 55 -1.59 30.55 15.03
C LYS A 55 -0.09 30.73 15.22
#